data_AF-A0A8J6ZHQ0-F1
#
_entry.id   AF-A0A8J6ZHQ0-F1
#
_cell.length_a   1.000
_cell.length_b   1.000
_cell.length_c   1.000
_cell.angle_alpha   90.00
_cell.angle_beta   90.00
_cell.angle_gamma   90.00
#
_symmetry.space_group_name_H-M   'P 1'
#
loop_
_entity.id
_entity.type
_entity.pdbx_description
1 polymer ?
#
loop_
_entity_poly.entity_id
_entity_poly.type
_entity_poly.pdbx_seq_one_letter_code
_entity_poly.pdbx_strand_id
1 'polypeptide(L)'
;LDLEFKRTLQRLKDQLPDPMTDGRESLYWWQTNGQAWSEQLRNVMIENRNIGHNWQFSDSQWQLLKQYYDANKLLVDCLNSECYISRSVRQKIEDTLLLAVNRT
;
A
#
# COMPACT_ATOMS: atom_id res chain seq x y z
N LEU A 1 -4.06 14.09 -9.25
CA LEU A 1 -3.77 13.81 -7.83
C LEU A 1 -4.64 14.74 -7.02
N ASP A 2 -5.60 14.19 -6.28
CA ASP A 2 -6.63 14.95 -5.59
C ASP A 2 -6.05 16.06 -4.69
N LEU A 3 -6.60 17.26 -4.85
CA LEU A 3 -6.12 18.48 -4.19
C LEU A 3 -6.45 18.44 -2.69
N GLU A 4 -7.56 17.83 -2.32
CA GLU A 4 -7.99 17.67 -0.93
C GLU A 4 -7.06 16.71 -0.19
N PHE A 5 -6.78 15.53 -0.76
CA PHE A 5 -5.80 14.60 -0.23
C PHE A 5 -4.43 15.26 0.05
N LYS A 6 -3.91 16.05 -0.90
CA LYS A 6 -2.64 16.76 -0.73
C LYS A 6 -2.66 17.73 0.46
N ARG A 7 -3.75 18.50 0.60
CA ARG A 7 -3.91 19.46 1.72
C ARG A 7 -3.97 18.74 3.06
N THR A 8 -4.71 17.63 3.13
CA THR A 8 -4.82 16.82 4.35
C THR A 8 -3.46 16.25 4.77
N LEU A 9 -2.68 15.71 3.82
CA LEU A 9 -1.33 15.25 4.09
C LEU A 9 -0.40 16.37 4.56
N GLN A 10 -0.49 17.56 3.94
CA GLN A 10 0.31 18.70 4.35
C GLN A 10 -0.01 19.11 5.79
N ARG A 11 -1.30 19.19 6.16
CA ARG A 11 -1.72 19.50 7.52
C ARG A 11 -1.21 18.48 8.54
N LEU A 12 -1.21 17.18 8.22
CA LEU A 12 -0.64 16.15 9.09
C LEU A 12 0.87 16.31 9.23
N LYS A 13 1.57 16.64 8.14
CA LYS A 13 3.00 16.90 8.15
C LYS A 13 3.35 18.11 9.03
N ASP A 14 2.55 19.17 8.97
CA ASP A 14 2.78 20.40 9.74
C ASP A 14 2.60 20.21 11.25
N GLN A 15 2.00 19.09 11.70
CA GLN A 15 1.88 18.74 13.13
C GLN A 15 3.13 18.06 13.68
N LEU A 16 4.00 17.53 12.83
CA LEU A 16 5.19 16.80 13.26
C LEU A 16 6.18 17.74 13.94
N PRO A 17 6.91 17.27 14.96
CA PRO A 17 7.98 18.06 15.58
C PRO A 17 9.06 18.38 14.53
N ASP A 18 9.65 19.57 14.64
CA ASP A 18 10.77 19.97 13.77
C ASP A 18 11.93 18.95 13.96
N PRO A 19 12.48 18.39 12.87
CA PRO A 19 13.63 17.49 12.94
C PRO A 19 14.85 18.06 13.67
N MET A 20 14.95 19.39 13.78
CA MET A 20 16.04 20.09 14.46
C MET A 20 15.77 20.34 15.96
N THR A 21 14.59 19.99 16.46
CA THR A 21 14.21 20.13 17.87
C THR A 21 14.98 19.15 18.77
N ASP A 22 15.20 19.51 20.05
CA ASP A 22 15.80 18.61 21.06
C ASP A 22 15.09 17.24 21.05
N GLY A 23 15.88 16.17 21.11
CA GLY A 23 15.38 14.79 21.03
C GLY A 23 14.36 14.46 22.13
N ARG A 24 14.41 15.16 23.28
CA ARG A 24 13.45 14.99 24.38
C ARG A 24 12.07 15.57 24.06
N GLU A 25 12.00 16.73 23.42
CA GLU A 25 10.72 17.34 23.04
C GLU A 25 10.04 16.54 21.92
N SER A 26 10.83 16.05 20.96
CA SER A 26 10.34 15.12 19.92
C SER A 26 9.79 13.84 20.54
N LEU A 27 10.53 13.25 21.50
CA LEU A 27 10.08 12.05 22.21
C LEU A 27 8.76 12.29 22.97
N TYR A 28 8.65 13.43 23.68
CA TYR A 28 7.42 13.78 24.40
C TYR A 28 6.24 13.95 23.46
N TRP A 29 6.45 14.58 22.30
CA TRP A 29 5.40 14.72 21.29
C TRP A 29 4.93 13.36 20.78
N TRP A 30 5.85 12.43 20.47
CA TRP A 30 5.50 11.08 20.01
C TRP A 30 4.76 10.28 21.07
N GLN A 31 5.15 10.39 22.35
CA GLN A 31 4.44 9.74 23.46
C GLN A 31 3.02 10.27 23.64
N THR A 32 2.81 11.57 23.41
CA THR A 32 1.53 12.24 23.66
C THR A 32 0.57 12.16 22.46
N ASN A 33 1.10 12.34 21.25
CA ASN A 33 0.30 12.54 20.02
C ASN A 33 0.48 11.43 18.98
N GLY A 34 1.55 10.64 19.09
CA GLY A 34 2.01 9.75 18.03
C GLY A 34 0.98 8.71 17.59
N GLN A 35 0.24 8.14 18.54
CA GLN A 35 -0.81 7.17 18.23
C GLN A 35 -1.94 7.82 17.41
N ALA A 36 -2.55 8.88 17.94
CA ALA A 36 -3.66 9.58 17.28
C ALA A 36 -3.25 10.13 15.91
N TRP A 37 -2.04 10.67 15.78
CA TRP A 37 -1.50 11.14 14.51
C TRP A 37 -1.34 9.98 13.51
N SER A 38 -0.79 8.85 13.94
CA SER A 38 -0.60 7.68 13.07
C SER A 38 -1.92 7.08 12.61
N GLU A 39 -2.94 7.06 13.47
CA GLU A 39 -4.30 6.63 13.12
C GLU A 39 -4.96 7.58 12.11
N GLN A 40 -4.81 8.89 12.27
CA GLN A 40 -5.31 9.87 11.29
C GLN A 40 -4.62 9.69 9.92
N LEU A 41 -3.31 9.55 9.90
CA LEU A 41 -2.57 9.28 8.66
C LEU A 41 -3.07 7.98 8.02
N ARG A 42 -3.21 6.91 8.80
CA ARG A 42 -3.70 5.62 8.32
C ARG A 42 -5.08 5.76 7.67
N ASN A 43 -6.02 6.47 8.29
CA ASN A 43 -7.36 6.68 7.74
C ASN A 43 -7.31 7.43 6.41
N VAL A 44 -6.54 8.50 6.33
CA VAL A 44 -6.35 9.28 5.10
C VAL A 44 -5.76 8.41 3.98
N MET A 45 -4.80 7.55 4.30
CA MET A 45 -4.20 6.61 3.34
C MET A 45 -5.16 5.49 2.90
N ILE A 46 -6.00 4.99 3.81
CA ILE A 46 -7.06 4.03 3.50
C ILE A 46 -8.06 4.66 2.53
N GLU A 47 -8.63 5.82 2.88
CA GLU A 47 -9.68 6.47 2.10
C GLU A 47 -9.22 6.86 0.70
N ASN A 48 -7.99 7.38 0.58
CA ASN A 48 -7.53 7.99 -0.66
C ASN A 48 -6.64 7.06 -1.50
N ARG A 49 -6.06 6.02 -0.89
CA ARG A 49 -5.10 5.12 -1.56
C ARG A 49 -5.39 3.65 -1.32
N ASN A 50 -6.36 3.30 -0.47
CA ASN A 50 -6.66 1.91 -0.08
C ASN A 50 -5.43 1.21 0.54
N ILE A 51 -4.59 1.97 1.26
CA ILE A 51 -3.35 1.49 1.88
C ILE A 51 -3.46 1.61 3.40
N GLY A 52 -2.98 0.59 4.10
CA GLY A 52 -2.90 0.59 5.56
C GLY A 52 -4.11 -0.04 6.23
N HIS A 53 -4.90 -0.88 5.55
CA HIS A 53 -5.97 -1.64 6.20
C HIS A 53 -5.41 -2.67 7.20
N ASN A 54 -6.17 -2.94 8.25
CA ASN A 54 -5.90 -4.07 9.13
C ASN A 54 -6.73 -5.26 8.65
N TRP A 55 -6.22 -6.02 7.69
CA TRP A 55 -6.99 -7.10 7.06
C TRP A 55 -7.26 -8.28 8.00
N GLN A 56 -6.54 -8.41 9.11
CA GLN A 56 -6.70 -9.48 10.10
C GLN A 56 -6.65 -10.89 9.46
N PHE A 57 -5.77 -11.07 8.47
CA PHE A 57 -5.60 -12.36 7.82
C PHE A 57 -5.04 -13.39 8.80
N SER A 58 -5.58 -14.61 8.74
CA SER A 58 -4.91 -15.77 9.34
C SER A 58 -3.62 -16.10 8.58
N ASP A 59 -2.73 -16.87 9.21
CA ASP A 59 -1.51 -17.36 8.55
C ASP A 59 -1.81 -18.10 7.24
N SER A 60 -2.89 -18.91 7.22
CA SER A 60 -3.33 -19.63 6.03
C SER A 60 -3.82 -18.70 4.92
N GLN A 61 -4.56 -17.63 5.26
CA GLN A 61 -5.00 -16.63 4.29
C GLN A 61 -3.82 -15.83 3.73
N TRP A 62 -2.85 -15.47 4.59
CA TRP A 62 -1.62 -14.82 4.17
C TRP A 62 -0.79 -15.69 3.22
N GLN A 63 -0.64 -16.98 3.54
CA GLN A 63 0.04 -17.93 2.66
C GLN A 63 -0.63 -18.04 1.30
N LEU A 64 -1.97 -18.09 1.25
CA LEU A 64 -2.71 -18.13 -0.01
C LEU A 64 -2.49 -16.86 -0.83
N LEU A 65 -2.53 -15.68 -0.19
CA LEU A 65 -2.26 -14.40 -0.85
C LEU A 65 -0.82 -14.33 -1.39
N LYS A 66 0.15 -14.83 -0.63
CA LYS A 66 1.54 -14.93 -1.07
C LYS A 66 1.70 -15.86 -2.27
N GLN A 67 1.07 -17.03 -2.27
CA GLN A 67 1.09 -17.94 -3.43
C GLN A 67 0.48 -17.30 -4.68
N TYR A 68 -0.64 -16.60 -4.52
CA TYR A 68 -1.27 -15.85 -5.61
C TYR A 68 -0.32 -14.77 -6.16
N TYR A 69 0.30 -13.98 -5.28
CA TYR A 69 1.29 -12.98 -5.68
C TYR A 69 2.50 -13.60 -6.38
N ASP A 70 3.09 -14.67 -5.81
CA ASP A 70 4.28 -15.33 -6.35
C ASP A 70 3.99 -15.91 -7.76
N ALA A 71 2.80 -16.47 -7.99
CA ALA A 71 2.38 -16.96 -9.29
C ALA A 71 2.22 -15.81 -10.33
N ASN A 72 1.59 -14.70 -9.94
CA ASN A 72 1.47 -13.52 -10.81
C ASN A 72 2.83 -12.90 -11.12
N LYS A 73 3.73 -12.84 -10.13
CA LYS A 73 5.09 -12.36 -10.32
C LYS A 73 5.85 -13.23 -11.32
N LEU A 74 5.74 -14.55 -11.20
CA LEU A 74 6.37 -15.47 -12.16
C LEU A 74 5.88 -15.20 -13.60
N LEU A 75 4.58 -14.96 -13.79
CA LEU A 75 4.04 -14.59 -15.10
C LEU A 75 4.67 -13.28 -15.62
N VAL A 76 4.78 -12.25 -14.77
CA VAL A 76 5.44 -10.98 -15.13
C VAL A 76 6.91 -11.20 -15.50
N ASP A 77 7.64 -11.99 -14.73
CA ASP A 77 9.04 -12.31 -15.00
C ASP A 77 9.19 -13.04 -16.34
N CYS A 78 8.29 -13.98 -16.66
CA CYS A 78 8.23 -14.65 -17.96
C CYS A 78 7.90 -13.67 -19.09
N LEU A 79 6.92 -12.78 -18.91
CA LEU A 79 6.54 -11.76 -19.90
C LEU A 79 7.68 -10.78 -20.22
N ASN A 80 8.55 -10.49 -19.25
CA ASN A 80 9.68 -9.57 -19.41
C ASN A 80 10.98 -10.27 -19.83
N SER A 81 10.99 -11.59 -19.90
CA SER A 81 12.10 -12.36 -20.48
C SER A 81 12.07 -12.35 -22.01
N GLU A 82 13.08 -12.94 -22.66
CA GLU A 82 13.09 -13.13 -24.13
C GLU A 82 12.08 -14.18 -24.63
N CYS A 83 11.04 -14.50 -23.84
CA CYS A 83 10.00 -15.44 -24.21
C CYS A 83 9.18 -14.92 -25.41
N TYR A 84 9.18 -15.68 -26.50
CA TYR A 84 8.31 -15.39 -27.63
C TYR A 84 6.89 -15.88 -27.34
N ILE A 85 5.97 -14.93 -27.21
CA ILE A 85 4.53 -15.17 -27.05
C ILE A 85 3.76 -14.31 -28.05
N SER A 86 2.61 -14.81 -28.51
CA SER A 86 1.75 -14.01 -29.38
C SER A 86 1.21 -12.79 -28.63
N ARG A 87 0.96 -11.70 -29.35
CA ARG A 87 0.36 -10.48 -28.79
C ARG A 87 -0.98 -10.78 -28.10
N SER A 88 -1.79 -11.68 -28.66
CA SER A 88 -3.10 -12.05 -28.09
C SER A 88 -2.96 -12.78 -26.75
N VAL A 89 -1.97 -13.67 -26.61
CA VAL A 89 -1.70 -14.37 -25.36
C VAL A 89 -1.14 -13.40 -24.31
N ARG A 90 -0.20 -12.53 -24.70
CA ARG A 90 0.34 -11.48 -23.81
C ARG A 90 -0.77 -10.61 -23.23
N GLN A 91 -1.64 -10.07 -24.08
CA GLN A 91 -2.74 -9.21 -23.66
C GLN A 91 -3.66 -9.93 -22.68
N LYS A 92 -4.02 -11.19 -22.97
CA LYS A 92 -4.86 -12.00 -22.08
C LYS A 92 -4.21 -12.21 -20.70
N ILE A 93 -2.90 -12.45 -20.65
CA ILE A 93 -2.18 -12.58 -19.37
C ILE A 93 -2.22 -11.24 -18.64
N GLU A 94 -1.82 -10.14 -19.28
CA GLU A 94 -1.81 -8.79 -18.69
C GLU A 94 -3.19 -8.37 -18.16
N ASP A 95 -4.27 -8.67 -18.90
CA ASP A 95 -5.65 -8.40 -18.49
C ASP A 95 -6.09 -9.23 -17.27
N THR A 96 -5.39 -10.33 -16.97
CA THR A 96 -5.72 -11.24 -15.85
C THR A 96 -4.77 -11.14 -14.66
N LEU A 97 -3.67 -10.39 -14.79
CA LEU A 97 -2.71 -10.20 -13.70
C LEU A 97 -3.32 -9.42 -12.55
N LEU A 98 -3.12 -9.93 -11.34
CA LEU A 98 -3.54 -9.28 -10.09
C LEU A 98 -5.03 -8.88 -10.06
N LEU A 99 -5.87 -9.53 -10.85
CA LEU A 99 -7.31 -9.29 -10.82
C LEU A 99 -7.86 -9.63 -9.44
N ALA A 100 -8.67 -8.70 -8.90
CA ALA A 100 -9.59 -9.05 -7.84
C ALA A 100 -10.43 -10.24 -8.32
N VAL A 101 -10.36 -11.36 -7.61
CA VAL A 101 -11.21 -12.51 -7.91
C VAL A 101 -12.64 -12.07 -7.60
N ASN A 102 -13.34 -11.55 -8.60
CA ASN A 102 -14.78 -11.30 -8.51
C ASN A 102 -15.42 -12.68 -8.36
N ARG A 103 -15.78 -13.03 -7.13
CA ARG A 103 -16.65 -14.16 -6.87
C ARG A 103 -18.05 -13.73 -7.31
N THR A 104 -18.44 -14.14 -8.51
CA THR A 104 -19.84 -14.23 -8.94
C THR A 104 -20.63 -15.14 -8.01
#